data_AF-A0A916WH99-F1
#
_entry.id   AF-A0A916WH99-F1
#
_cell.length_a   1.000
_cell.length_b   1.000
_cell.length_c   1.000
_cell.angle_alpha   90.00
_cell.angle_beta   90.00
_cell.angle_gamma   90.00
#
_symmetry.space_group_name_H-M   'P 1'
#
loop_
_entity.id
_entity.type
_entity.pdbx_description
1 polymer ?
#
loop_
_entity_poly.entity_id
_entity_poly.type
_entity_poly.pdbx_seq_one_letter_code
_entity_poly.pdbx_strand_id
1 'polypeptide(L)' 'MSDVVNLRQFRKRKERAEKEQVAAENRIRYGRTGAEKKFEREKAREAAEFLDRNRLESPSSDGGA' A
#
# COMPACT_ATOMS: atom_id res chain seq x y z
N MET A 1 -37.80 3.34 -31.39
CA MET A 1 -37.36 2.27 -30.48
C MET A 1 -36.63 2.96 -29.33
N SER A 2 -37.23 3.06 -28.15
CA SER A 2 -36.61 3.74 -27.00
C SER A 2 -35.90 2.70 -26.14
N ASP A 3 -34.59 2.86 -25.93
CA ASP A 3 -33.84 2.00 -25.03
C ASP A 3 -34.25 2.25 -23.58
N VAL A 4 -34.97 1.30 -22.99
CA VAL A 4 -35.37 1.35 -21.58
C VAL A 4 -34.16 1.00 -20.73
N VAL A 5 -33.47 2.03 -20.25
CA VAL A 5 -32.30 1.85 -19.39
C VAL A 5 -32.74 1.47 -17.97
N ASN A 6 -32.39 0.26 -17.52
CA ASN A 6 -32.73 -0.19 -16.19
C ASN A 6 -31.78 0.42 -15.13
N LEU A 7 -32.22 1.53 -14.54
CA LEU A 7 -31.47 2.25 -13.51
C LEU A 7 -31.15 1.40 -12.26
N ARG A 8 -32.00 0.41 -11.94
CA ARG A 8 -31.74 -0.51 -10.80
C ARG A 8 -30.52 -1.38 -11.05
N GLN A 9 -30.40 -1.93 -12.26
CA GLN A 9 -29.24 -2.73 -12.65
C GLN A 9 -27.98 -1.88 -12.71
N PHE A 10 -28.07 -0.65 -13.20
CA PHE A 10 -26.94 0.29 -13.25
C PHE A 10 -26.40 0.59 -11.84
N ARG A 11 -27.28 0.97 -10.89
CA ARG A 11 -26.90 1.20 -9.49
C ARG A 11 -26.25 -0.04 -8.87
N LYS A 12 -26.84 -1.22 -9.07
CA LYS A 12 -26.29 -2.49 -8.56
C LYS A 12 -24.93 -2.86 -9.17
N ARG A 13 -24.63 -2.43 -10.39
CA ARG A 13 -23.31 -2.61 -11.00
C ARG A 13 -22.30 -1.64 -10.38
N LYS A 14 -22.68 -0.38 -10.19
CA LYS A 14 -21.85 0.65 -9.54
C LYS A 14 -21.45 0.23 -8.12
N GLU A 15 -22.40 -0.18 -7.30
CA GLU A 15 -22.15 -0.66 -5.93
C GLU A 15 -21.22 -1.88 -5.88
N ARG A 16 -21.33 -2.79 -6.87
CA ARG A 16 -20.43 -3.95 -6.96
C ARG A 16 -19.00 -3.51 -7.32
N ALA A 17 -18.86 -2.60 -8.27
CA ALA A 17 -17.55 -2.08 -8.65
C ALA A 17 -16.86 -1.33 -7.51
N GLU A 18 -17.59 -0.53 -6.73
CA GLU A 18 -17.06 0.15 -5.55
C GLU A 18 -16.57 -0.85 -4.49
N LYS A 19 -17.37 -1.89 -4.21
CA LYS A 19 -16.99 -2.95 -3.27
C LYS A 19 -15.75 -3.72 -3.74
N GLU A 20 -15.60 -3.94 -5.04
CA GLU A 20 -14.45 -4.62 -5.61
C GLU A 20 -13.17 -3.79 -5.51
N GLN A 21 -13.24 -2.48 -5.71
CA GLN A 21 -12.12 -1.56 -5.48
C GLN A 21 -11.67 -1.57 -4.01
N VAL A 22 -12.63 -1.46 -3.08
CA VAL A 22 -12.34 -1.54 -1.64
C VAL A 22 -11.74 -2.89 -1.27
N ALA A 23 -12.23 -3.99 -1.84
CA ALA A 23 -11.66 -5.32 -1.63
C ALA A 23 -10.23 -5.43 -2.19
N ALA A 24 -9.94 -4.84 -3.35
CA ALA A 24 -8.60 -4.81 -3.93
C ALA A 24 -7.63 -4.01 -3.03
N GLU A 25 -8.02 -2.83 -2.57
CA GLU A 25 -7.26 -2.07 -1.59
C GLU A 25 -7.03 -2.86 -0.30
N ASN A 26 -8.05 -3.54 0.20
CA ASN A 26 -7.94 -4.36 1.40
C ASN A 26 -7.05 -5.59 1.19
N ARG A 27 -7.02 -6.19 0.00
CA ARG A 27 -6.04 -7.25 -0.32
C ARG A 27 -4.61 -6.70 -0.33
N ILE A 28 -4.40 -5.48 -0.81
CA ILE A 28 -3.07 -4.85 -0.79
C ILE A 28 -2.67 -4.49 0.65
N ARG A 29 -3.58 -3.86 1.41
CA ARG A 29 -3.36 -3.33 2.76
C ARG A 29 -3.35 -4.43 3.84
N TYR A 30 -4.22 -5.43 3.70
CA TYR A 30 -4.47 -6.48 4.69
C TYR A 30 -4.28 -7.91 4.16
N GLY A 31 -4.12 -8.11 2.85
CA GLY A 31 -3.87 -9.43 2.26
C GLY A 31 -2.43 -9.92 2.42
N ARG A 32 -1.51 -9.07 2.90
CA ARG A 32 -0.23 -9.55 3.44
C ARG A 32 -0.51 -10.33 4.73
N THR A 33 -0.16 -11.60 4.72
CA THR A 33 -0.23 -12.48 5.89
C THR A 33 0.69 -11.96 7.00
N GLY A 34 0.42 -12.32 8.26
CA GLY A 34 1.25 -11.92 9.39
C GLY A 34 2.73 -12.32 9.24
N ALA A 35 3.00 -13.44 8.55
CA ALA A 35 4.33 -13.90 8.21
C ALA A 35 5.03 -12.98 7.19
N GLU A 36 4.35 -12.59 6.11
CA GLU A 36 4.89 -11.67 5.11
C GLU A 36 5.16 -10.27 5.70
N LYS A 37 4.27 -9.78 6.58
CA LYS A 37 4.50 -8.52 7.31
C LYS A 37 5.67 -8.58 8.26
N LYS A 38 5.99 -9.75 8.84
CA LYS A 38 7.19 -9.93 9.66
C LYS A 38 8.43 -9.97 8.78
N PHE A 39 8.40 -10.77 7.71
CA PHE A 39 9.51 -10.86 6.76
C PHE A 39 9.90 -9.50 6.16
N GLU A 40 8.92 -8.69 5.72
CA GLU A 40 9.21 -7.34 5.22
C GLU A 40 9.77 -6.42 6.30
N ARG A 41 9.30 -6.51 7.55
CA ARG A 41 9.82 -5.70 8.65
C ARG A 41 11.28 -6.05 8.97
N GLU A 42 11.61 -7.33 9.04
CA GLU A 42 12.99 -7.78 9.26
C GLU A 42 13.88 -7.34 8.09
N LYS A 43 13.43 -7.51 6.84
CA LYS A 43 14.16 -7.05 5.66
C LYS A 43 14.38 -5.53 5.64
N ALA A 44 13.36 -4.75 6.02
CA ALA A 44 13.48 -3.30 6.13
C ALA A 44 14.44 -2.88 7.24
N ARG A 45 14.45 -3.61 8.36
CA ARG A 45 15.37 -3.40 9.47
C ARG A 45 16.81 -3.71 9.07
N GLU A 46 17.06 -4.85 8.44
CA GLU A 46 18.39 -5.20 7.91
C GLU A 46 18.89 -4.16 6.91
N ALA A 47 18.02 -3.69 6.01
CA ALA A 47 18.37 -2.63 5.07
C ALA A 47 18.71 -1.31 5.79
N ALA A 48 17.94 -0.92 6.81
CA ALA A 48 18.20 0.28 7.60
C ALA A 48 19.52 0.16 8.37
N GLU A 49 19.78 -0.98 9.03
CA GLU A 49 21.03 -1.24 9.73
C GLU A 49 22.22 -1.30 8.77
N PHE A 50 22.05 -1.85 7.58
CA PHE A 50 23.08 -1.84 6.54
C PHE A 50 23.40 -0.41 6.10
N LEU A 51 22.38 0.41 5.83
CA LEU A 51 22.58 1.81 5.45
C LEU A 51 23.25 2.62 6.57
N ASP A 52 22.88 2.39 7.83
CA ASP A 52 23.45 3.06 8.98
C ASP A 52 24.94 2.69 9.17
N ARG A 53 25.28 1.40 9.09
CA ARG A 53 26.68 0.94 9.17
C ARG A 53 27.55 1.42 8.01
N ASN A 54 26.96 1.56 6.83
CA ASN A 54 27.66 2.07 5.64
C ASN A 54 27.49 3.58 5.47
N ARG A 55 26.89 4.27 6.45
CA ARG A 55 26.80 5.72 6.46
C ARG A 55 28.18 6.28 6.75
N LEU A 56 28.88 6.65 5.69
CA LEU A 56 30.04 7.51 5.79
C LEU A 56 29.51 8.89 6.16
N GLU A 57 29.57 9.26 7.44
CA GLU A 57 29.37 10.65 7.84
C GLU A 57 30.35 11.50 7.04
N SER A 58 29.82 12.25 6.07
CA SER A 58 30.57 13.29 5.41
C SER A 58 30.79 14.37 6.47
N PRO A 59 32.02 14.84 6.73
CA PRO A 59 32.33 15.78 7.82
C PRO A 59 31.82 17.21 7.56
N SER A 60 30.64 17.37 6.95
CA SER A 60 30.14 18.66 6.47
C SER A 60 28.63 18.85 6.62
N SER A 61 28.05 18.40 7.74
CA SER A 61 26.70 18.84 8.13
C SER A 61 26.46 18.85 9.64
N ASP A 62 27.47 19.20 10.43
CA ASP A 62 27.28 19.74 11.79
C ASP A 62 27.54 21.25 11.74
N GLY A 63 26.56 21.96 11.17
CA GLY A 63 26.43 23.40 11.28
C GLY A 63 25.17 23.69 12.09
N GLY A 64 25.35 24.01 13.38
CA GLY A 64 24.23 24.29 14.28
C GLY A 64 24.66 24.56 15.72
N ALA A 65 25.55 25.55 15.92
CA ALA A 65 25.68 26.31 17.16
C ALA A 65 25.42 27.79 16.84
#